data_AF-K8P5C8-F1
#
_entry.id   AF-K8P5C8-F1
#
_cell.length_a   1.000
_cell.length_b   1.000
_cell.length_c   1.000
_cell.angle_alpha   90.00
_cell.angle_beta   90.00
_cell.angle_gamma   90.00
#
_symmetry.space_group_name_H-M   'P 1'
#
loop_
_entity.id
_entity.type
_entity.pdbx_description
1 polymer ?
#
loop_
_entity_poly.entity_id
_entity_poly.type
_entity_poly.pdbx_seq_one_letter_code
_entity_poly.pdbx_strand_id
1 'polypeptide(L)'
;MPMRLFGLVLLLIAAARSAEAASLPKDMLGAWASEPSACGEQASELGMTIEPKTVLFYEHGFDITKLTKLKDGSLKASGFSVADDGRAKSTLTLKQVSADTLLVGEQTYHRCKAKTP
;
A
#
# COMPACT_ATOMS: atom_id res chain seq x y z
N MET A 1 31.69 -3.16 -53.61
CA MET A 1 31.90 -2.50 -52.30
C MET A 1 30.56 -2.43 -51.58
N PRO A 2 30.29 -3.26 -50.56
CA PRO A 2 29.00 -3.27 -49.90
C PRO A 2 28.93 -2.20 -48.79
N MET A 3 27.90 -1.36 -48.91
CA MET A 3 27.60 -0.23 -48.04
C MET A 3 26.92 -0.75 -46.76
N ARG A 4 27.53 -0.47 -45.60
CA ARG A 4 27.06 -0.90 -44.28
C ARG A 4 25.81 -0.11 -43.88
N LEU A 5 24.63 -0.74 -44.00
CA LEU A 5 23.40 -0.30 -43.35
C LEU A 5 23.20 -1.13 -42.07
N PHE A 6 23.89 -0.73 -40.99
CA PHE A 6 23.62 -1.26 -39.65
C PHE A 6 23.54 -0.06 -38.70
N GLY A 7 22.34 0.50 -38.55
CA GLY A 7 22.18 1.70 -37.74
C GLY A 7 20.75 2.06 -37.40
N LEU A 8 19.85 1.08 -37.23
CA LEU A 8 18.47 1.39 -36.84
C LEU A 8 17.76 0.28 -36.05
N VAL A 9 18.49 -0.47 -35.23
CA VAL A 9 17.91 -1.47 -34.32
C VAL A 9 18.47 -1.29 -32.90
N LEU A 10 18.53 -0.05 -32.42
CA LEU A 10 19.00 0.24 -31.06
C LEU A 10 18.18 1.30 -30.32
N LEU A 11 17.01 1.68 -30.84
CA LEU A 11 16.19 2.76 -30.26
C LEU A 11 14.85 2.32 -29.65
N LEU A 12 14.63 1.02 -29.42
CA LEU A 12 13.35 0.49 -28.92
C LEU A 12 13.40 -0.16 -27.52
N ILE A 13 14.53 -0.11 -26.82
CA ILE A 13 14.69 -0.79 -25.51
C ILE A 13 14.42 0.17 -24.32
N ALA A 14 14.18 1.47 -24.56
CA ALA A 14 14.23 2.47 -23.49
C ALA A 14 12.92 2.77 -22.71
N ALA A 15 11.81 2.05 -22.91
CA ALA A 15 10.54 2.43 -22.25
C ALA A 15 9.74 1.28 -21.61
N ALA A 16 10.30 0.08 -21.47
CA ALA A 16 9.71 -0.92 -20.59
C ALA A 16 10.13 -0.64 -19.14
N ARG A 17 9.68 0.49 -18.56
CA ARG A 17 9.57 0.56 -17.10
C ARG A 17 8.50 -0.45 -16.73
N SER A 18 8.92 -1.66 -16.37
CA SER A 18 8.07 -2.59 -15.63
C SER A 18 7.39 -1.77 -14.55
N ALA A 19 6.06 -1.67 -14.62
CA ALA A 19 5.28 -1.07 -13.57
C ALA A 19 5.43 -2.00 -12.37
N GLU A 20 6.50 -1.81 -11.60
CA GLU A 20 6.64 -2.36 -10.26
C GLU A 20 5.32 -2.05 -9.57
N ALA A 21 4.55 -3.09 -9.21
CA ALA A 21 3.31 -2.89 -8.48
C ALA A 21 3.65 -2.03 -7.27
N ALA A 22 3.16 -0.79 -7.29
CA ALA A 22 3.61 0.23 -6.38
C ALA A 22 3.41 -0.27 -4.95
N SER A 23 4.52 -0.40 -4.22
CA SER A 23 4.52 -0.85 -2.84
C SER A 23 4.28 0.34 -1.91
N LEU A 24 3.61 0.09 -0.78
CA LEU A 24 3.45 1.10 0.25
C LEU A 24 4.81 1.54 0.81
N PRO A 25 4.97 2.84 1.14
CA PRO A 25 6.17 3.36 1.77
C PRO A 25 6.55 2.58 3.03
N LYS A 26 7.85 2.38 3.25
CA LYS A 26 8.37 1.60 4.40
C LYS A 26 7.94 2.14 5.75
N ASP A 27 7.81 3.46 5.84
CA ASP A 27 7.31 4.18 7.00
C ASP A 27 5.80 3.98 7.24
N MET A 28 5.02 3.42 6.32
CA MET A 28 3.63 3.04 6.59
C MET A 28 3.49 1.60 7.09
N LEU A 29 4.53 0.77 6.95
CA LEU A 29 4.45 -0.65 7.26
C LEU A 29 4.41 -0.91 8.77
N GLY A 30 3.80 -2.05 9.13
CA GLY A 30 3.72 -2.54 10.50
C GLY A 30 2.32 -2.48 11.10
N ALA A 31 2.25 -2.64 12.42
CA ALA A 31 0.99 -2.68 13.16
C ALA A 31 0.52 -1.29 13.59
N TRP A 32 -0.79 -1.10 13.50
CA TRP A 32 -1.50 0.12 13.79
C TRP A 32 -2.80 -0.22 14.54
N ALA A 33 -3.30 0.71 15.34
CA ALA A 33 -4.60 0.55 15.99
C ALA A 33 -5.33 1.89 16.11
N SER A 34 -6.65 1.90 15.96
CA SER A 34 -7.46 3.11 16.16
C SER A 34 -7.49 3.55 17.63
N GLU A 35 -7.32 2.60 18.55
CA GLU A 35 -7.06 2.86 19.96
C GLU A 35 -5.70 2.28 20.39
N PRO A 36 -4.83 3.04 21.08
CA PRO A 36 -3.54 2.54 21.54
C PRO A 36 -3.61 1.30 22.43
N SER A 37 -4.70 1.12 23.17
CA SER A 37 -5.00 -0.06 24.01
C SER A 37 -5.13 -1.35 23.20
N ALA A 38 -5.55 -1.29 21.94
CA ALA A 38 -5.70 -2.45 21.06
C ALA A 38 -4.39 -2.87 20.39
N CYS A 39 -3.27 -2.20 20.68
CA CYS A 39 -1.98 -2.56 20.13
C CYS A 39 -1.50 -3.94 20.61
N GLY A 40 -1.37 -4.88 19.67
CA GLY A 40 -0.98 -6.27 19.92
C GLY A 40 -2.12 -7.27 19.76
N GLU A 41 -3.33 -6.80 19.50
CA GLU A 41 -4.51 -7.62 19.22
C GLU A 41 -4.94 -7.42 17.77
N GLN A 42 -4.31 -8.11 16.82
CA GLN A 42 -4.79 -8.15 15.43
C GLN A 42 -6.21 -8.75 15.35
N ALA A 43 -6.64 -9.47 16.39
CA ALA A 43 -7.98 -9.99 16.56
C ALA A 43 -9.03 -8.93 16.97
N SER A 44 -8.63 -7.67 17.20
CA SER A 44 -9.53 -6.58 17.53
C SER A 44 -9.97 -5.86 16.24
N GLU A 45 -11.25 -5.50 16.14
CA GLU A 45 -11.77 -4.62 15.06
C GLU A 45 -11.04 -3.27 14.98
N LEU A 46 -10.33 -2.90 16.05
CA LEU A 46 -9.53 -1.67 16.15
C LEU A 46 -8.12 -1.83 15.57
N GLY A 47 -7.67 -3.07 15.30
CA GLY A 47 -6.34 -3.41 14.82
C GLY A 47 -6.21 -3.39 13.29
N MET A 48 -5.03 -2.97 12.82
CA MET A 48 -4.68 -2.98 11.40
C MET A 48 -3.19 -3.28 11.23
N THR A 49 -2.83 -4.12 10.25
CA THR A 49 -1.46 -4.33 9.82
C THR A 49 -1.28 -3.91 8.38
N ILE A 50 -0.24 -3.13 8.11
CA ILE A 50 0.12 -2.69 6.77
C ILE A 50 1.36 -3.43 6.29
N GLU A 51 1.19 -4.12 5.17
CA GLU A 51 2.22 -4.85 4.44
C GLU A 51 2.55 -4.15 3.11
N PRO A 52 3.65 -4.51 2.44
CA PRO A 52 4.08 -3.84 1.20
C PRO A 52 3.00 -3.68 0.12
N LYS A 53 2.02 -4.58 0.04
CA LYS A 53 0.96 -4.58 -0.97
C LYS A 53 -0.43 -4.91 -0.40
N THR A 54 -0.57 -4.94 0.92
CA THR A 54 -1.82 -5.35 1.56
C THR A 54 -2.06 -4.52 2.81
N VAL A 55 -3.32 -4.20 3.07
CA VAL A 55 -3.78 -3.64 4.35
C VAL A 55 -4.70 -4.67 4.98
N LEU A 56 -4.32 -5.19 6.14
CA LEU A 56 -5.05 -6.22 6.88
C LEU A 56 -5.77 -5.56 8.06
N PHE A 57 -7.07 -5.73 8.10
CA PHE A 57 -7.92 -5.43 9.25
C PHE A 57 -8.19 -6.76 9.99
N TYR A 58 -9.05 -6.76 11.00
CA TYR A 58 -9.38 -7.97 11.76
C TYR A 58 -9.92 -9.11 10.88
N GLU A 59 -11.10 -8.91 10.28
CA GLU A 59 -11.79 -9.91 9.44
C GLU A 59 -11.76 -9.55 7.95
N HIS A 60 -11.01 -8.50 7.59
CA HIS A 60 -10.99 -7.96 6.24
C HIS A 60 -9.56 -7.69 5.76
N GLY A 61 -9.36 -7.75 4.45
CA GLY A 61 -8.11 -7.38 3.80
C GLY A 61 -8.35 -6.45 2.61
N PHE A 62 -7.32 -5.70 2.23
CA PHE A 62 -7.30 -4.93 1.00
C PHE A 62 -6.02 -5.20 0.22
N ASP A 63 -6.14 -5.90 -0.91
CA ASP A 63 -5.03 -6.19 -1.81
C ASP A 63 -4.80 -5.03 -2.77
N ILE A 64 -3.58 -4.48 -2.78
CA ILE A 64 -3.23 -3.32 -3.57
C ILE A 64 -2.68 -3.76 -4.93
N THR A 65 -3.31 -3.27 -6.00
CA THR A 65 -2.84 -3.47 -7.38
C THR A 65 -2.21 -2.22 -7.97
N LYS A 66 -2.60 -1.04 -7.48
CA LYS A 66 -2.09 0.25 -7.93
C LYS A 66 -2.11 1.25 -6.79
N LEU A 67 -1.04 2.02 -6.67
CA LEU A 67 -0.98 3.22 -5.82
C LEU A 67 -0.90 4.47 -6.68
N THR A 68 -1.63 5.50 -6.29
CA THR A 68 -1.56 6.83 -6.88
C THR A 68 -1.37 7.86 -5.78
N LYS A 69 -0.29 8.64 -5.84
CA LYS A 69 -0.08 9.76 -4.92
C LYS A 69 -0.99 10.92 -5.30
N LEU A 70 -1.77 11.43 -4.35
CA LEU A 70 -2.67 12.57 -4.53
C LEU A 70 -1.94 13.89 -4.25
N LYS A 71 -2.57 15.01 -4.63
CA LYS A 71 -1.99 16.36 -4.50
C LYS A 71 -1.68 16.74 -3.05
N ASP A 72 -2.46 16.24 -2.10
CA ASP A 72 -2.27 16.50 -0.66
C ASP A 72 -1.25 15.55 0.00
N GLY A 73 -0.57 14.73 -0.80
CA GLY A 73 0.44 13.78 -0.34
C GLY A 73 -0.10 12.41 0.07
N SER A 74 -1.42 12.23 0.18
CA SER A 74 -2.03 10.93 0.47
C SER A 74 -1.85 9.93 -0.68
N LEU A 75 -1.99 8.64 -0.37
CA LEU A 75 -1.91 7.54 -1.31
C LEU A 75 -3.30 6.95 -1.52
N LYS A 76 -3.81 7.06 -2.75
CA LYS A 76 -5.00 6.31 -3.17
C LYS A 76 -4.57 4.94 -3.68
N ALA A 77 -4.92 3.90 -2.94
CA ALA A 77 -4.77 2.51 -3.32
C ALA A 77 -6.03 2.04 -4.07
N SER A 78 -5.82 1.39 -5.21
CA SER A 78 -6.85 0.70 -5.99
C SER A 78 -6.56 -0.79 -6.00
N GLY A 79 -7.60 -1.60 -5.84
CA GLY A 79 -7.39 -2.99 -5.51
C GLY A 79 -8.68 -3.74 -5.24
N PHE A 80 -8.58 -4.69 -4.32
CA PHE A 80 -9.69 -5.54 -3.95
C PHE A 80 -9.83 -5.61 -2.43
N SER A 81 -11.01 -5.32 -1.92
CA SER A 81 -11.40 -5.72 -0.57
C SER A 81 -11.71 -7.22 -0.57
N VAL A 82 -11.27 -7.89 0.49
CA VAL A 82 -11.48 -9.32 0.74
C VAL A 82 -12.14 -9.43 2.11
N ALA A 83 -13.32 -10.03 2.15
CA ALA A 83 -14.12 -10.27 3.34
C ALA A 83 -14.89 -11.60 3.18
N ASP A 84 -15.71 -11.95 4.16
CA ASP A 84 -16.49 -13.20 4.16
C ASP A 84 -17.48 -13.31 2.99
N ASP A 85 -17.97 -12.17 2.48
CA ASP A 85 -18.84 -12.09 1.31
C ASP A 85 -18.08 -12.19 -0.03
N GLY A 86 -16.75 -12.29 0.04
CA GLY A 86 -15.87 -12.54 -1.08
C GLY A 86 -14.98 -11.35 -1.42
N ARG A 87 -14.70 -11.19 -2.72
CA ARG A 87 -13.73 -10.23 -3.23
C ARG A 87 -14.40 -9.18 -4.10
N ALA A 88 -14.28 -7.91 -3.71
CA ALA A 88 -14.87 -6.78 -4.42
C ALA A 88 -13.80 -5.76 -4.82
N LYS A 89 -13.95 -5.15 -6.01
CA LYS A 89 -13.08 -4.04 -6.42
C LYS A 89 -13.42 -2.81 -5.60
N SER A 90 -12.41 -2.18 -5.02
CA SER A 90 -12.60 -0.99 -4.19
C SER A 90 -11.33 -0.13 -4.15
N THR A 91 -11.40 0.98 -3.42
CA THR A 91 -10.26 1.87 -3.21
C THR A 91 -10.12 2.23 -1.74
N LEU A 92 -8.88 2.37 -1.28
CA LEU A 92 -8.52 2.79 0.06
C LEU A 92 -7.62 4.03 -0.04
N THR A 93 -7.81 5.04 0.82
CA THR A 93 -6.92 6.20 0.85
C THR A 93 -6.14 6.19 2.16
N LEU A 94 -4.81 6.25 2.07
CA LEU A 94 -3.90 6.28 3.21
C LEU A 94 -3.19 7.63 3.27
N LYS A 95 -3.17 8.27 4.43
CA LYS A 95 -2.46 9.53 4.64
C LYS A 95 -1.68 9.49 5.94
N GLN A 96 -0.36 9.46 5.82
CA GLN A 96 0.51 9.53 6.99
C GLN A 96 0.63 10.99 7.43
N VAL A 97 0.12 11.27 8.63
CA VAL A 97 0.12 12.63 9.22
C VAL A 97 1.40 12.85 10.01
N SER A 98 1.92 11.80 10.65
CA SER A 98 3.18 11.80 11.38
C SER A 98 3.82 10.41 11.34
N ALA A 99 4.99 10.24 11.97
CA ALA A 99 5.61 8.91 12.12
C ALA A 99 4.67 7.91 12.81
N ASP A 100 3.81 8.37 13.72
CA ASP A 100 2.97 7.54 14.59
C ASP A 100 1.47 7.72 14.36
N THR A 101 1.07 8.44 13.30
CA THR A 101 -0.34 8.71 13.00
C THR A 101 -0.62 8.54 11.51
N LEU A 102 -1.57 7.68 11.21
CA LEU A 102 -2.02 7.35 9.86
C LEU A 102 -3.53 7.54 9.79
N LEU A 103 -4.01 8.19 8.74
CA LEU A 103 -5.43 8.23 8.40
C LEU A 103 -5.71 7.19 7.31
N VAL A 104 -6.75 6.39 7.51
CA VAL A 104 -7.26 5.45 6.52
C VAL A 104 -8.74 5.76 6.29
N GLY A 105 -9.05 6.32 5.12
CA GLY A 105 -10.34 6.98 4.91
C GLY A 105 -10.51 8.13 5.91
N GLU A 106 -11.54 8.04 6.76
CA GLU A 106 -11.83 9.01 7.82
C GLU A 106 -11.35 8.56 9.21
N GLN A 107 -10.84 7.32 9.33
CA GLN A 107 -10.40 6.77 10.61
C GLN A 107 -8.94 7.11 10.90
N THR A 108 -8.65 7.40 12.16
CA THR A 108 -7.29 7.62 12.66
C THR A 108 -6.75 6.35 13.27
N TYR A 109 -5.51 6.01 12.92
CA TYR A 109 -4.76 4.91 13.46
C TYR A 109 -3.44 5.40 14.04
N HIS A 110 -3.04 4.81 15.15
CA HIS A 110 -1.81 5.07 15.87
C HIS A 110 -0.84 3.92 15.67
N ARG A 111 0.44 4.24 15.47
CA ARG A 111 1.47 3.21 15.32
C ARG A 111 1.56 2.42 16.61
N CYS A 112 1.44 1.10 16.50
CA CYS A 112 1.77 0.23 17.61
C CYS A 112 3.28 0.14 17.74
N LYS A 113 3.80 0.46 18.93
CA LYS A 113 5.20 0.19 19.25
C LYS A 113 5.42 -1.30 19.04
N ALA A 114 6.47 -1.67 18.32
CA ALA A 114 6.89 -3.07 18.29
C ALA A 114 7.03 -3.52 19.75
N LYS A 115 6.27 -4.53 20.19
CA LYS A 115 6.61 -5.23 21.42
C LYS A 115 8.06 -5.67 21.22
N THR A 116 8.96 -5.09 22.01
CA THR A 116 10.31 -5.63 22.09
C THR A 116 10.13 -7.09 22.53
N PRO A 117 10.69 -8.06 21.79
CA PRO A 117 10.49 -9.47 22.07
C PRO A 117 10.87 -9.84 23.50
#